data_AF-N6Y2D8-F1
#
_entry.id   AF-N6Y2D8-F1
#
_cell.length_a   1.000
_cell.length_b   1.000
_cell.length_c   1.000
_cell.angle_alpha   90.00
_cell.angle_beta   90.00
_cell.angle_gamma   90.00
#
_symmetry.space_group_name_H-M   'P 1'
#
loop_
_entity.id
_entity.type
_entity.pdbx_description
1 polymer ?
#
loop_
_entity_poly.entity_id
_entity_poly.type
_entity_poly.pdbx_seq_one_letter_code
_entity_poly.pdbx_strand_id
1 'polypeptide(L)'
;RALVLAPANAAEAALARSATVLPADSLGAVCAHLNGHTRLEPAPALAPEDADGAGLPDLADVRGQLQARRALEVAAAGGHSLLLFGPPGTGKSMLAQRLPGVLPAMDEDEAIEAAAVASIEGRFDPHGFHRRPFRAPHHSASAAALVGGGAVPRPGEISLAHHGVLFLDELPEFDRRVLESLREPLETGTVTVSRARRRAEFPARFQLVAAMNPCPCGNLGDPRRACRCTPDQVARYRGRLSGPLL
;
A
#
# COMPACT_ATOMS: atom_id res chain seq x y z
N ARG A 1 -24.22 -2.30 -16.46
CA ARG A 1 -24.83 -1.00 -16.06
C ARG A 1 -24.19 0.11 -16.89
N ALA A 2 -24.86 1.22 -17.19
CA ALA A 2 -24.24 2.37 -17.87
C ALA A 2 -23.93 3.48 -16.87
N LEU A 3 -22.72 4.02 -16.91
CA LEU A 3 -22.27 5.15 -16.11
C LEU A 3 -22.12 6.36 -17.02
N VAL A 4 -22.72 7.49 -16.64
CA VAL A 4 -22.57 8.76 -17.35
C VAL A 4 -21.70 9.68 -16.51
N LEU A 5 -20.59 10.16 -17.08
CA LEU A 5 -19.58 10.94 -16.34
C LEU A 5 -18.90 11.97 -17.24
N ALA A 6 -18.17 12.90 -16.61
CA ALA A 6 -17.35 13.87 -17.33
C ALA A 6 -16.24 13.14 -18.14
N PRO A 7 -15.87 13.63 -19.34
CA PRO A 7 -14.86 13.00 -20.18
C PRO A 7 -13.51 12.79 -19.48
N ALA A 8 -13.14 13.72 -18.59
CA ALA A 8 -11.90 13.64 -17.79
C ALA A 8 -11.82 12.38 -16.92
N ASN A 9 -12.96 11.79 -16.55
CA ASN A 9 -13.04 10.60 -15.70
C ASN A 9 -13.28 9.32 -16.51
N ALA A 10 -13.50 9.44 -17.83
CA ALA A 10 -13.91 8.32 -18.68
C ALA A 10 -12.83 7.24 -18.76
N ALA A 11 -11.55 7.62 -18.82
CA ALA A 11 -10.44 6.67 -18.87
C ALA A 11 -10.35 5.80 -17.60
N GLU A 12 -10.50 6.39 -16.42
CA GLU A 12 -10.52 5.68 -15.13
C GLU A 12 -11.72 4.74 -15.03
N ALA A 13 -12.92 5.22 -15.37
CA ALA A 13 -14.12 4.39 -15.34
C ALA A 13 -14.10 3.25 -16.38
N ALA A 14 -13.42 3.45 -17.51
CA ALA A 14 -13.33 2.45 -18.59
C ALA A 14 -12.44 1.24 -18.22
N LEU A 15 -11.66 1.34 -17.15
CA LEU A 15 -10.90 0.21 -16.60
C LEU A 15 -11.78 -0.81 -15.88
N ALA A 16 -12.94 -0.39 -15.35
CA ALA A 16 -13.91 -1.29 -14.76
C ALA A 16 -14.73 -1.98 -15.87
N ARG A 17 -14.49 -3.27 -16.10
CA ARG A 17 -15.09 -4.04 -17.21
C ARG A 17 -16.59 -4.25 -17.06
N SER A 18 -17.14 -4.02 -15.86
CA SER A 18 -18.53 -4.26 -15.51
C SER A 18 -19.52 -3.14 -15.92
N ALA A 19 -19.02 -2.00 -16.42
CA ALA A 19 -19.84 -0.84 -16.77
C ALA A 19 -19.58 -0.30 -18.18
N THR A 20 -20.64 0.08 -18.87
CA THR A 20 -20.56 0.88 -20.10
C THR A 20 -20.37 2.34 -19.72
N VAL A 21 -19.23 2.93 -20.08
CA VAL A 21 -18.91 4.33 -19.77
C VAL A 21 -19.39 5.23 -20.90
N LEU A 22 -20.24 6.20 -20.57
CA LEU A 22 -20.78 7.19 -21.49
C LEU A 22 -20.25 8.58 -21.09
N PRO A 23 -19.20 9.10 -21.75
CA PRO A 23 -18.71 10.45 -21.48
C PRO A 23 -19.73 11.49 -21.95
N ALA A 24 -19.96 12.52 -21.13
CA ALA A 24 -20.85 13.64 -21.47
C ALA A 24 -20.22 14.98 -21.10
N ASP A 25 -20.10 15.89 -22.07
CA ASP A 25 -19.49 17.22 -21.87
C ASP A 25 -20.38 18.18 -21.06
N SER A 26 -21.67 17.88 -20.93
CA SER A 26 -22.62 18.71 -20.20
C SER A 26 -23.87 17.95 -19.75
N LEU A 27 -24.57 18.47 -18.75
CA LEU A 27 -25.88 17.96 -18.34
C LEU A 27 -26.91 17.99 -19.48
N GLY A 28 -26.82 18.96 -20.39
CA GLY A 28 -27.69 19.04 -21.57
C GLY A 28 -27.52 17.83 -22.49
N ALA A 29 -26.29 17.37 -22.70
CA ALA A 29 -26.00 16.15 -23.46
C ALA A 29 -26.58 14.90 -22.79
N VAL A 30 -26.51 14.82 -21.45
CA VAL A 30 -27.15 13.73 -20.68
C VAL A 30 -28.66 13.74 -20.86
N CYS A 31 -29.31 14.91 -20.75
CA CYS A 31 -30.75 15.04 -20.98
C CYS A 31 -31.14 14.64 -22.41
N ALA A 32 -30.38 15.06 -23.42
CA ALA A 32 -30.64 14.69 -24.81
C ALA A 32 -30.55 13.17 -25.04
N HIS A 33 -29.61 12.50 -24.36
CA HIS A 33 -29.46 11.05 -24.39
C HIS A 33 -30.62 10.31 -23.75
N LEU A 34 -31.02 10.72 -22.54
CA LEU A 34 -32.12 10.08 -21.82
C LEU A 34 -33.48 10.26 -22.52
N ASN A 35 -33.65 11.36 -23.26
CA ASN A 35 -34.86 11.63 -24.05
C ASN A 35 -34.79 11.07 -25.49
N GLY A 36 -33.70 10.38 -25.86
CA GLY A 36 -33.56 9.75 -27.18
C GLY A 36 -33.30 10.71 -28.35
N HIS A 37 -32.94 11.97 -28.08
CA HIS A 37 -32.63 12.96 -29.11
C HIS A 37 -31.23 12.78 -29.71
N THR A 38 -30.22 12.57 -28.84
CA THR A 38 -28.82 12.39 -29.25
C THR A 38 -28.19 11.31 -28.39
N ARG A 39 -27.66 10.25 -29.00
CA ARG A 39 -27.05 9.15 -28.25
C ARG A 39 -25.62 9.50 -27.84
N LEU A 40 -25.27 9.27 -26.58
CA LEU A 40 -23.87 9.31 -26.15
C LEU A 40 -23.20 8.01 -26.63
N GLU A 41 -22.00 8.16 -27.17
CA GLU A 41 -21.19 7.02 -27.60
C GLU A 41 -20.38 6.45 -26.43
N PRO A 42 -20.29 5.12 -26.28
CA PRO A 42 -19.44 4.51 -25.28
C PRO A 42 -17.98 4.91 -25.44
N ALA A 43 -17.32 5.22 -24.33
CA ALA A 43 -15.87 5.32 -24.33
C ALA A 43 -15.27 3.97 -24.73
N PRO A 44 -14.17 3.95 -25.51
CA PRO A 44 -13.46 2.72 -25.80
C PRO A 44 -13.01 2.09 -24.48
N ALA A 45 -13.19 0.77 -24.35
CA ALA A 45 -12.62 0.04 -23.23
C ALA A 45 -11.11 0.21 -23.28
N LEU A 46 -10.51 0.70 -22.19
CA LEU A 46 -9.07 0.53 -22.02
C LEU A 46 -8.86 -0.96 -21.73
N ALA A 47 -8.17 -1.67 -22.62
CA ALA A 47 -7.53 -2.90 -22.17
C ALA A 47 -6.46 -2.46 -21.16
N PRO A 48 -6.49 -2.92 -19.90
CA PRO A 48 -5.32 -2.77 -19.06
C PRO A 48 -4.16 -3.40 -19.83
N GLU A 49 -3.08 -2.64 -20.03
CA GLU A 49 -1.82 -3.25 -20.47
C GLU A 49 -1.52 -4.36 -19.45
N ASP A 50 -1.33 -5.59 -19.92
CA ASP A 50 -1.03 -6.73 -19.06
C ASP A 50 0.14 -6.34 -18.15
N ALA A 51 -0.18 -6.03 -16.90
CA ALA A 51 0.76 -5.54 -15.92
C ALA A 51 1.54 -6.73 -15.31
N ASP A 52 2.04 -7.61 -16.18
CA ASP A 52 2.94 -8.71 -15.84
C ASP A 52 4.28 -8.11 -15.37
N GLY A 53 4.31 -7.56 -14.15
CA GLY A 53 5.51 -7.08 -13.47
C GLY A 53 6.32 -5.99 -14.21
N ALA A 54 5.88 -5.52 -15.37
CA ALA A 54 6.68 -4.70 -16.27
C ALA A 54 7.06 -3.38 -15.59
N GLY A 55 8.31 -3.28 -15.13
CA GLY A 55 8.86 -2.10 -14.46
C GLY A 55 8.95 -2.17 -12.94
N LEU A 56 8.49 -3.24 -12.28
CA LEU A 56 8.72 -3.46 -10.85
C LEU A 56 10.10 -4.10 -10.62
N PRO A 57 10.79 -3.78 -9.51
CA PRO A 57 11.99 -4.50 -9.12
C PRO A 57 11.71 -5.99 -8.89
N ASP A 58 12.56 -6.87 -9.43
CA ASP A 58 12.40 -8.32 -9.34
C ASP A 58 13.30 -8.92 -8.25
N LEU A 59 12.80 -9.95 -7.57
CA LEU A 59 13.58 -10.79 -6.66
C LEU A 59 14.69 -11.57 -7.38
N ALA A 60 14.56 -11.81 -8.68
CA ALA A 60 15.60 -12.38 -9.53
C ALA A 60 16.90 -11.55 -9.53
N ASP A 61 16.80 -10.23 -9.39
CA ASP A 61 17.95 -9.32 -9.32
C ASP A 61 18.75 -9.47 -8.01
N VAL A 62 18.17 -10.10 -6.99
CA VAL A 62 18.80 -10.28 -5.68
C VAL A 62 19.85 -11.38 -5.74
N ARG A 63 21.12 -10.95 -5.71
CA ARG A 63 22.26 -11.86 -5.63
C ARG A 63 22.48 -12.32 -4.19
N GLY A 64 22.44 -13.63 -3.97
CA GLY A 64 22.59 -14.23 -2.64
C GLY A 64 21.31 -14.14 -1.81
N GLN A 65 21.44 -14.11 -0.47
CA GLN A 65 20.31 -13.99 0.48
C GLN A 65 19.19 -15.04 0.29
N LEU A 66 19.54 -16.28 -0.05
CA LEU A 66 18.58 -17.36 -0.36
C LEU A 66 17.50 -17.53 0.72
N GLN A 67 17.89 -17.43 2.00
CA GLN A 67 16.95 -17.54 3.11
C GLN A 67 15.94 -16.38 3.13
N ALA A 68 16.40 -15.14 2.90
CA ALA A 68 15.52 -13.98 2.89
C ALA A 68 14.61 -13.96 1.65
N ARG A 69 15.13 -14.36 0.47
CA ARG A 69 14.35 -14.54 -0.75
C ARG A 69 13.23 -15.56 -0.55
N ARG A 70 13.57 -16.73 -0.02
CA ARG A 70 12.59 -17.78 0.28
C ARG A 70 11.55 -17.33 1.31
N ALA A 71 11.97 -16.59 2.34
CA ALA A 71 11.04 -16.04 3.33
C ALA A 71 10.07 -15.03 2.69
N LEU A 72 10.55 -14.18 1.78
CA LEU A 72 9.69 -13.28 1.01
C LEU A 72 8.71 -14.02 0.10
N GLU A 73 9.16 -15.05 -0.61
CA GLU A 73 8.29 -15.87 -1.47
C GLU A 73 7.18 -16.56 -0.65
N VAL A 74 7.53 -17.13 0.50
CA VAL A 74 6.55 -17.76 1.41
C VAL A 74 5.59 -16.70 1.97
N ALA A 75 6.11 -15.54 2.38
CA ALA A 75 5.27 -14.45 2.87
C ALA A 75 4.32 -13.93 1.79
N ALA A 76 4.80 -13.78 0.55
CA ALA A 76 4.01 -13.33 -0.59
C ALA A 76 2.86 -14.30 -0.91
N ALA A 77 3.16 -15.60 -0.95
CA ALA A 77 2.17 -16.64 -1.22
C ALA A 77 1.12 -16.76 -0.10
N GLY A 78 1.52 -16.57 1.16
CA GLY A 78 0.65 -16.71 2.33
C GLY A 78 0.01 -15.41 2.83
N GLY A 79 0.34 -14.26 2.24
CA GLY A 79 -0.08 -12.94 2.75
C GLY A 79 0.42 -12.65 4.18
N HIS A 80 1.56 -13.23 4.58
CA HIS A 80 2.07 -13.11 5.95
C HIS A 80 2.88 -11.84 6.17
N SER A 81 2.75 -11.23 7.34
CA SER A 81 3.66 -10.16 7.76
C SER A 81 5.10 -10.69 7.92
N LEU A 82 6.09 -9.85 7.60
CA LEU A 82 7.50 -10.24 7.62
C LEU A 82 8.35 -9.20 8.36
N LEU A 83 9.23 -9.66 9.26
CA LEU A 83 10.26 -8.82 9.89
C LEU A 83 11.65 -9.18 9.35
N LEU A 84 12.26 -8.23 8.64
CA LEU A 84 13.64 -8.30 8.16
C LEU A 84 14.59 -7.80 9.25
N PHE A 85 15.31 -8.73 9.87
CA PHE A 85 16.23 -8.43 10.95
C PHE A 85 17.69 -8.57 10.49
N GLY A 86 18.49 -7.50 10.63
CA GLY A 86 19.92 -7.60 10.36
C GLY A 86 20.66 -6.27 10.35
N PRO A 87 21.99 -6.27 10.26
CA PRO A 87 22.82 -5.06 10.23
C PRO A 87 22.44 -4.08 9.11
N PRO A 88 22.85 -2.80 9.20
CA PRO A 88 22.66 -1.84 8.11
C PRO A 88 23.39 -2.29 6.84
N GLY A 89 22.85 -1.94 5.67
CA GLY A 89 23.47 -2.25 4.38
C GLY A 89 23.33 -3.70 3.89
N THR A 90 22.55 -4.54 4.57
CA THR A 90 22.29 -5.94 4.14
C THR A 90 21.20 -6.08 3.08
N GLY A 91 20.62 -4.96 2.61
CA GLY A 91 19.62 -4.95 1.55
C GLY A 91 18.18 -5.17 2.03
N LYS A 92 17.84 -4.90 3.30
CA LYS A 92 16.47 -5.08 3.85
C LYS A 92 15.41 -4.29 3.06
N SER A 93 15.64 -2.99 2.84
CA SER A 93 14.72 -2.14 2.08
C SER A 93 14.67 -2.54 0.61
N MET A 94 15.82 -2.95 0.05
CA MET A 94 15.94 -3.47 -1.32
C MET A 94 15.12 -4.75 -1.53
N LEU A 95 15.13 -5.65 -0.55
CA LEU A 95 14.32 -6.88 -0.50
C LEU A 95 12.83 -6.56 -0.39
N ALA A 96 12.43 -5.66 0.52
CA ALA A 96 11.03 -5.28 0.70
C ALA A 96 10.40 -4.64 -0.55
N GLN A 97 11.14 -3.78 -1.26
CA GLN A 97 10.67 -3.12 -2.48
C GLN A 97 10.38 -4.08 -3.65
N ARG A 98 10.87 -5.33 -3.58
CA ARG A 98 10.65 -6.37 -4.59
C ARG A 98 9.44 -7.24 -4.28
N LEU A 99 8.88 -7.13 -3.07
CA LEU A 99 7.71 -7.92 -2.68
C LEU A 99 6.51 -7.70 -3.61
N PRO A 100 6.16 -6.46 -4.02
CA PRO A 100 5.05 -6.24 -4.96
C PRO A 100 5.17 -7.01 -6.28
N GLY A 101 6.40 -7.24 -6.76
CA GLY A 101 6.65 -7.96 -8.01
C GLY A 101 6.50 -9.48 -7.90
N VAL A 102 6.42 -10.03 -6.69
CA VAL A 102 6.24 -11.48 -6.44
C VAL A 102 4.91 -11.82 -5.77
N LEU A 103 4.09 -10.81 -5.48
CA LEU A 103 2.73 -11.05 -4.98
C LEU A 103 1.84 -11.63 -6.09
N PRO A 104 0.80 -12.39 -5.73
CA PRO A 104 -0.23 -12.79 -6.69
C PRO A 104 -0.77 -11.58 -7.45
N ALA A 105 -1.19 -11.75 -8.70
CA ALA A 105 -1.87 -10.69 -9.45
C ALA A 105 -3.14 -10.24 -8.70
N MET A 106 -3.48 -8.97 -8.82
CA MET A 106 -4.74 -8.46 -8.26
C MET A 106 -5.91 -8.94 -9.12
N ASP A 107 -7.00 -9.35 -8.48
CA ASP A 107 -8.26 -9.50 -9.19
C ASP A 107 -8.87 -8.11 -9.52
N GLU A 108 -9.96 -8.11 -10.28
CA GLU A 108 -10.58 -6.87 -10.73
C GLU A 108 -11.20 -6.07 -9.56
N ASP A 109 -11.76 -6.75 -8.56
CA ASP A 109 -12.37 -6.09 -7.40
C ASP A 109 -11.28 -5.46 -6.52
N GLU A 110 -10.18 -6.18 -6.28
CA GLU A 110 -8.99 -5.65 -5.59
C GLU A 110 -8.44 -4.40 -6.30
N ALA A 111 -8.35 -4.44 -7.63
CA ALA A 111 -7.83 -3.33 -8.44
C ALA A 111 -8.74 -2.09 -8.35
N ILE A 112 -10.07 -2.29 -8.43
CA ILE A 112 -11.05 -1.22 -8.29
C ILE A 112 -11.00 -0.62 -6.88
N GLU A 113 -10.91 -1.44 -5.83
CA GLU A 113 -10.82 -0.96 -4.43
C GLU A 113 -9.56 -0.12 -4.21
N ALA A 114 -8.40 -0.57 -4.67
CA ALA A 114 -7.15 0.18 -4.57
C ALA A 114 -7.18 1.49 -5.39
N ALA A 115 -7.71 1.44 -6.61
CA ALA A 115 -7.88 2.60 -7.48
C ALA A 115 -8.80 3.66 -6.83
N ALA A 116 -9.92 3.24 -6.25
CA ALA A 116 -10.85 4.13 -5.57
C ALA A 116 -10.18 4.88 -4.40
N VAL A 117 -9.34 4.21 -3.61
CA VAL A 117 -8.59 4.86 -2.53
C VAL A 117 -7.56 5.86 -3.08
N ALA A 118 -6.82 5.50 -4.13
CA ALA A 118 -5.84 6.39 -4.76
C ALA A 118 -6.49 7.64 -5.41
N SER A 119 -7.69 7.47 -5.98
CA SER A 119 -8.48 8.52 -6.62
C SER A 119 -8.93 9.59 -5.62
N ILE A 120 -9.23 9.22 -4.37
CA ILE A 120 -9.56 10.18 -3.29
C ILE A 120 -8.44 11.19 -3.03
N GLU A 121 -7.18 10.76 -3.18
CA GLU A 121 -5.98 11.59 -3.03
C GLU A 121 -5.52 12.24 -4.35
N GLY A 122 -6.22 11.99 -5.46
CA GLY A 122 -5.81 12.46 -6.79
C GLY A 122 -4.51 11.83 -7.29
N ARG A 123 -4.20 10.61 -6.83
CA ARG A 123 -2.95 9.88 -7.15
C ARG A 123 -3.17 8.65 -8.01
N PHE A 124 -4.36 8.51 -8.61
CA PHE A 124 -4.66 7.38 -9.47
C PHE A 124 -3.90 7.48 -10.79
N ASP A 125 -3.24 6.39 -11.18
CA ASP A 125 -2.56 6.22 -12.46
C ASP A 125 -3.19 5.02 -13.19
N PRO A 126 -3.87 5.24 -14.35
CA PRO A 126 -4.45 4.17 -15.16
C PRO A 126 -3.45 3.07 -15.56
N HIS A 127 -2.17 3.42 -15.78
CA HIS A 127 -1.14 2.44 -16.14
C HIS A 127 -0.74 1.53 -14.97
N GLY A 128 -1.06 1.94 -13.74
CA GLY A 128 -0.80 1.19 -12.51
C GLY A 128 -2.00 0.40 -12.00
N PHE A 129 -3.08 0.27 -12.76
CA PHE A 129 -4.36 -0.25 -12.26
C PHE A 129 -4.27 -1.63 -11.56
N HIS A 130 -3.49 -2.56 -12.12
CA HIS A 130 -3.28 -3.90 -11.52
C HIS A 130 -1.98 -4.00 -10.68
N ARG A 131 -1.27 -2.89 -10.47
CA ARG A 131 -0.03 -2.92 -9.69
C ARG A 131 -0.33 -2.83 -8.20
N ARG A 132 0.14 -3.85 -7.45
CA ARG A 132 0.15 -3.88 -5.98
C ARG A 132 0.78 -2.58 -5.44
N PRO A 133 0.06 -1.75 -4.65
CA PRO A 133 0.63 -0.54 -4.07
C PRO A 133 1.80 -0.85 -3.12
N PHE A 134 2.80 0.02 -3.06
CA PHE A 134 3.89 -0.08 -2.09
C PHE A 134 4.04 1.27 -1.36
N ARG A 135 3.89 1.26 -0.03
CA ARG A 135 4.02 2.45 0.81
C ARG A 135 5.14 2.25 1.81
N ALA A 136 6.04 3.23 1.89
CA ALA A 136 7.17 3.22 2.82
C ALA A 136 7.23 4.55 3.58
N PRO A 137 6.32 4.79 4.55
CA PRO A 137 6.35 6.01 5.33
C PRO A 137 7.66 6.13 6.12
N HIS A 138 8.16 7.35 6.24
CA HIS A 138 9.30 7.64 7.11
C HIS A 138 8.91 7.42 8.59
N HIS A 139 9.85 7.00 9.44
CA HIS A 139 9.59 6.73 10.86
C HIS A 139 9.11 7.95 11.67
N SER A 140 9.26 9.15 11.12
CA SER A 140 8.74 10.41 11.67
C SER A 140 7.27 10.67 11.31
N ALA A 141 6.64 9.78 10.55
CA ALA A 141 5.23 9.88 10.19
C ALA A 141 4.36 9.87 11.45
N SER A 142 3.45 10.84 11.52
CA SER A 142 2.47 10.90 12.61
C SER A 142 1.42 9.78 12.48
N ALA A 143 0.72 9.49 13.58
CA ALA A 143 -0.41 8.54 13.55
C ALA A 143 -1.49 8.97 12.54
N ALA A 144 -1.71 10.28 12.37
CA ALA A 144 -2.66 10.79 11.39
C ALA A 144 -2.18 10.61 9.93
N ALA A 145 -0.88 10.61 9.67
CA ALA A 145 -0.34 10.29 8.35
C ALA A 145 -0.47 8.79 8.05
N LEU A 146 -0.24 7.95 9.06
CA LEU A 146 -0.31 6.50 8.91
C LEU A 146 -1.75 6.00 8.74
N VAL A 147 -2.63 6.38 9.67
CA VAL A 147 -4.02 5.91 9.73
C VAL A 147 -4.98 6.73 8.85
N GLY A 148 -4.67 8.01 8.65
CA GLY A 148 -5.56 8.96 8.01
C GLY A 148 -6.11 9.99 8.99
N GLY A 149 -6.60 11.11 8.44
CA GLY A 149 -6.96 12.26 9.25
C GLY A 149 -7.47 13.44 8.41
N GLY A 150 -7.35 14.65 8.96
CA GLY A 150 -7.83 15.89 8.34
C GLY A 150 -9.23 16.33 8.80
N ALA A 151 -9.58 17.59 8.51
CA ALA A 151 -10.91 18.13 8.81
C ALA A 151 -12.01 17.45 7.96
N VAL A 152 -11.66 17.15 6.70
CA VAL A 152 -12.36 16.18 5.87
C VAL A 152 -11.59 14.86 6.02
N PRO A 153 -12.23 13.76 6.46
CA PRO A 153 -11.56 12.48 6.58
C PRO A 153 -10.90 12.07 5.26
N ARG A 154 -9.59 11.80 5.31
CA ARG A 154 -8.77 11.31 4.20
C ARG A 154 -8.10 9.99 4.57
N PRO A 155 -7.84 9.10 3.59
CA PRO A 155 -7.09 7.87 3.81
C PRO A 155 -5.65 8.19 4.26
N GLY A 156 -5.08 7.32 5.09
CA GLY A 156 -3.66 7.36 5.46
C GLY A 156 -2.81 6.42 4.61
N GLU A 157 -1.53 6.32 4.96
CA GLU A 157 -0.57 5.41 4.32
C GLU A 157 -1.02 3.94 4.34
N ILE A 158 -1.73 3.50 5.38
CA ILE A 158 -2.25 2.13 5.45
C ILE A 158 -3.34 1.85 4.42
N SER A 159 -4.22 2.82 4.16
CA SER A 159 -5.28 2.69 3.17
C SER A 159 -4.71 2.85 1.76
N LEU A 160 -3.70 3.69 1.60
CA LEU A 160 -2.97 3.82 0.33
C LEU A 160 -2.11 2.58 0.02
N ALA A 161 -1.87 1.71 1.00
CA ALA A 161 -1.23 0.41 0.83
C ALA A 161 -2.23 -0.74 0.62
N HIS A 162 -3.53 -0.45 0.50
CA HIS A 162 -4.57 -1.47 0.39
C HIS A 162 -4.34 -2.40 -0.81
N HIS A 163 -4.52 -3.70 -0.58
CA HIS A 163 -4.17 -4.84 -1.44
C HIS A 163 -2.70 -4.90 -1.85
N GLY A 164 -1.84 -4.13 -1.21
CA GLY A 164 -0.41 -4.04 -1.48
C GLY A 164 0.43 -4.24 -0.22
N VAL A 165 1.53 -3.51 -0.14
CA VAL A 165 2.56 -3.65 0.90
C VAL A 165 2.75 -2.34 1.65
N LEU A 166 2.71 -2.42 2.98
CA LEU A 166 3.18 -1.37 3.88
C LEU A 166 4.56 -1.76 4.42
N PHE A 167 5.59 -1.01 4.05
CA PHE A 167 6.96 -1.20 4.50
C PHE A 167 7.34 -0.20 5.60
N LEU A 168 7.75 -0.70 6.76
CA LEU A 168 8.25 0.10 7.88
C LEU A 168 9.75 -0.16 8.08
N ASP A 169 10.59 0.73 7.57
CA ASP A 169 12.03 0.66 7.82
C ASP A 169 12.37 1.19 9.21
N GLU A 170 13.40 0.64 9.83
CA GLU A 170 13.84 1.04 11.16
C GLU A 170 12.71 1.01 12.20
N LEU A 171 11.92 -0.08 12.22
CA LEU A 171 10.69 -0.21 13.01
C LEU A 171 10.77 0.34 14.46
N PRO A 172 11.85 0.13 15.26
CA PRO A 172 11.94 0.67 16.62
C PRO A 172 12.12 2.20 16.73
N GLU A 173 12.33 2.90 15.61
CA GLU A 173 12.40 4.36 15.55
C GLU A 173 11.02 5.01 15.40
N PHE A 174 9.99 4.25 15.02
CA PHE A 174 8.62 4.74 15.04
C PHE A 174 8.15 5.01 16.47
N ASP A 175 7.34 6.05 16.65
CA ASP A 175 6.68 6.30 17.92
C ASP A 175 5.75 5.12 18.27
N ARG A 176 5.75 4.72 19.55
CA ARG A 176 4.96 3.58 20.01
C ARG A 176 3.48 3.74 19.69
N ARG A 177 2.89 4.94 19.82
CA ARG A 177 1.46 5.15 19.54
C ARG A 177 1.14 4.96 18.06
N VAL A 178 2.09 5.26 17.19
CA VAL A 178 1.95 5.04 15.74
C VAL A 178 1.91 3.54 15.46
N LEU A 179 2.80 2.76 16.08
CA LEU A 179 2.80 1.30 15.96
C LEU A 179 1.52 0.66 16.55
N GLU A 180 1.05 1.10 17.72
CA GLU A 180 -0.20 0.61 18.31
C GLU A 180 -1.41 0.88 17.40
N SER A 181 -1.39 1.98 16.64
CA SER A 181 -2.49 2.33 15.73
C SER A 181 -2.64 1.38 14.54
N LEU A 182 -1.62 0.55 14.25
CA LEU A 182 -1.68 -0.46 13.19
C LEU A 182 -2.43 -1.73 13.60
N ARG A 183 -2.64 -1.95 14.89
CA ARG A 183 -3.19 -3.21 15.40
C ARG A 183 -4.59 -3.49 14.85
N GLU A 184 -5.51 -2.54 15.00
CA GLU A 184 -6.89 -2.70 14.51
C GLU A 184 -6.92 -2.90 12.98
N PRO A 185 -6.24 -2.07 12.15
CA PRO A 185 -6.17 -2.31 10.71
C PRO A 185 -5.60 -3.67 10.29
N LEU A 186 -4.60 -4.19 11.00
CA LEU A 186 -4.04 -5.52 10.72
C LEU A 186 -5.02 -6.66 11.04
N GLU A 187 -5.89 -6.47 12.04
CA GLU A 187 -6.89 -7.46 12.44
C GLU A 187 -8.17 -7.38 11.58
N THR A 188 -8.65 -6.17 11.26
CA THR A 188 -9.94 -5.95 10.58
C THR A 188 -9.82 -5.72 9.08
N GLY A 189 -8.66 -5.25 8.61
CA GLY A 189 -8.47 -4.81 7.24
C GLY A 189 -9.19 -3.51 6.89
N THR A 190 -9.68 -2.75 7.88
CA THR A 190 -10.33 -1.45 7.68
C THR A 190 -9.91 -0.45 8.75
N VAL A 191 -10.12 0.84 8.49
CA VAL A 191 -9.87 1.88 9.48
C VAL A 191 -10.96 2.94 9.46
N THR A 192 -11.44 3.31 10.64
CA THR A 192 -12.42 4.37 10.81
C THR A 192 -11.73 5.69 11.18
N VAL A 193 -11.84 6.71 10.33
CA VAL A 193 -11.39 8.07 10.60
C VAL A 193 -12.58 8.92 11.01
N SER A 194 -12.66 9.24 12.32
CA SER A 194 -13.70 10.10 12.90
C SER A 194 -13.15 11.45 13.31
N ARG A 195 -13.71 12.55 12.78
CA ARG A 195 -13.33 13.94 13.12
C ARG A 195 -14.55 14.85 13.19
N ALA A 196 -14.69 15.56 14.31
CA ALA A 196 -15.80 16.48 14.60
C ALA A 196 -17.18 15.86 14.29
N ARG A 197 -17.76 16.18 13.12
CA ARG A 197 -19.09 15.72 12.68
C ARG A 197 -19.06 14.75 11.48
N ARG A 198 -17.88 14.33 11.03
CA ARG A 198 -17.71 13.45 9.87
C ARG A 198 -16.99 12.18 10.28
N ARG A 199 -17.49 11.06 9.77
CA ARG A 199 -16.89 9.74 9.90
C ARG A 199 -16.75 9.18 8.49
N ALA A 200 -15.58 8.64 8.18
CA ALA A 200 -15.36 7.83 7.00
C ALA A 200 -14.67 6.55 7.41
N GLU A 201 -14.97 5.47 6.69
CA GLU A 201 -14.27 4.21 6.79
C GLU A 201 -13.49 4.00 5.50
N PHE A 202 -12.22 3.60 5.64
CA PHE A 202 -11.35 3.29 4.52
C PHE A 202 -10.86 1.85 4.65
N PRO A 203 -10.75 1.11 3.53
CA PRO A 203 -10.14 -0.19 3.58
C PRO A 203 -8.63 -0.06 3.84
N ALA A 204 -8.05 -1.09 4.44
CA ALA A 204 -6.66 -1.14 4.89
C ALA A 204 -6.14 -2.58 4.96
N ARG A 205 -6.53 -3.46 4.02
CA ARG A 205 -5.94 -4.80 3.88
C ARG A 205 -4.59 -4.66 3.21
N PHE A 206 -3.49 -4.65 3.96
CA PHE A 206 -2.13 -4.55 3.42
C PHE A 206 -1.26 -5.63 4.05
N GLN A 207 -0.24 -6.06 3.32
CA GLN A 207 0.80 -6.92 3.88
C GLN A 207 1.86 -6.05 4.57
N LEU A 208 2.08 -6.29 5.87
CA LEU A 208 3.10 -5.57 6.64
C LEU A 208 4.47 -6.20 6.45
N VAL A 209 5.42 -5.41 5.94
CA VAL A 209 6.84 -5.75 5.97
C VAL A 209 7.55 -4.75 6.85
N ALA A 210 8.30 -5.21 7.84
CA ALA A 210 9.10 -4.35 8.68
C ALA A 210 10.58 -4.71 8.54
N ALA A 211 11.44 -3.73 8.77
CA ALA A 211 12.86 -3.95 8.88
C ALA A 211 13.39 -3.32 10.18
N MET A 212 14.37 -3.98 10.80
CA MET A 212 15.07 -3.40 11.94
C MET A 212 16.51 -3.86 12.05
N ASN A 213 17.29 -3.04 12.73
CA ASN A 213 18.67 -3.35 13.08
C ASN A 213 18.70 -4.22 14.35
N PRO A 214 19.82 -4.92 14.63
CA PRO A 214 19.90 -5.78 15.80
C PRO A 214 20.05 -5.01 17.13
N CYS A 215 20.49 -3.76 17.06
CA CYS A 215 20.67 -2.81 18.16
C CYS A 215 20.67 -1.36 17.61
N PRO A 216 20.65 -0.32 18.47
CA PRO A 216 20.70 1.08 18.03
C PRO A 216 21.90 1.44 17.15
N CYS A 217 23.09 0.89 17.43
CA CYS A 217 24.28 1.17 16.62
C CYS A 217 24.42 0.26 15.37
N GLY A 218 23.50 -0.68 15.16
CA GLY A 218 23.48 -1.59 14.01
C GLY A 218 24.56 -2.69 13.98
N ASN A 219 25.62 -2.58 14.77
CA ASN A 219 26.81 -3.44 14.68
C ASN A 219 26.74 -4.71 15.57
N LEU A 220 25.63 -4.97 16.24
CA LEU A 220 25.52 -6.17 17.09
C LEU A 220 25.56 -7.44 16.22
N GLY A 221 26.60 -8.25 16.43
CA GLY A 221 26.85 -9.46 15.64
C GLY A 221 27.57 -9.20 14.31
N ASP A 222 28.01 -7.97 14.04
CA ASP A 222 28.79 -7.65 12.84
C ASP A 222 30.25 -8.13 13.00
N PRO A 223 30.79 -8.94 12.08
CA PRO A 223 32.16 -9.46 12.16
C PRO A 223 33.25 -8.41 11.87
N ARG A 224 32.88 -7.27 11.27
CA ARG A 224 33.78 -6.20 10.85
C ARG A 224 33.72 -4.98 11.77
N ARG A 225 32.62 -4.77 12.49
CA ARG A 225 32.41 -3.59 13.35
C ARG A 225 32.02 -4.00 14.77
N ALA A 226 32.77 -3.50 15.74
CA ALA A 226 32.44 -3.73 17.15
C ALA A 226 31.18 -2.97 17.57
N CYS A 227 30.25 -3.69 18.20
CA CYS A 227 29.07 -3.11 18.82
C CYS A 227 29.46 -2.37 20.12
N ARG A 228 28.92 -1.16 20.31
CA ARG A 228 29.15 -0.34 21.51
C ARG A 228 27.93 -0.31 22.45
N CYS A 229 26.87 -1.03 22.10
CA CYS A 229 25.65 -1.05 22.90
C CYS A 229 25.79 -1.99 24.08
N THR A 230 25.31 -1.57 25.25
CA THR A 230 25.19 -2.45 26.42
C THR A 230 24.02 -3.44 26.22
N PRO A 231 24.02 -4.59 26.92
CA PRO A 231 22.88 -5.51 26.89
C PRO A 231 21.53 -4.84 27.19
N ASP A 232 21.49 -3.91 28.16
CA ASP A 232 20.28 -3.16 28.51
C ASP A 232 19.81 -2.23 27.38
N GLN A 233 20.74 -1.59 26.65
CA GLN A 233 20.40 -0.76 25.49
C GLN A 233 19.81 -1.61 24.36
N VAL A 234 20.35 -2.81 24.13
CA VAL A 234 19.83 -3.76 23.14
C VAL A 234 18.44 -4.24 23.54
N ALA A 235 18.26 -4.65 24.80
CA ALA A 235 16.97 -5.13 25.31
C ALA A 235 15.90 -4.02 25.21
N ARG A 236 16.25 -2.79 25.62
CA ARG A 236 15.34 -1.63 25.52
C ARG A 236 14.96 -1.31 24.08
N TYR A 237 15.91 -1.37 23.15
CA TYR A 237 15.67 -1.11 21.72
C TYR A 237 14.70 -2.14 21.12
N ARG A 238 14.94 -3.43 21.39
CA ARG A 238 14.06 -4.52 20.92
C ARG A 238 12.69 -4.52 21.61
N GLY A 239 12.65 -4.15 22.89
CA GLY A 239 11.42 -4.05 23.68
C GLY A 239 10.52 -2.85 23.31
N ARG A 240 10.92 -1.99 22.36
CA ARG A 240 10.02 -0.99 21.78
C ARG A 240 8.95 -1.61 20.89
N LEU A 241 9.22 -2.81 20.37
CA LEU A 241 8.22 -3.59 19.65
C LEU A 241 7.16 -4.05 20.65
N SER A 242 5.92 -3.62 20.45
CA SER A 242 4.82 -4.10 21.27
C SER A 242 4.44 -5.53 20.87
N GLY A 243 4.03 -6.33 21.86
CA GLY A 243 3.65 -7.72 21.68
C GLY A 243 2.58 -8.02 20.60
N PRO A 244 1.65 -7.11 20.23
CA PRO A 244 0.67 -7.40 19.17
C PRO A 244 1.22 -7.37 17.74
N LEU A 245 2.44 -6.86 17.51
CA LEU A 245 3.07 -6.81 16.18
C LEU A 245 4.03 -7.98 15.91
N LEU A 246 4.14 -8.93 16.86
CA LEU A 246 4.99 -10.13 16.80
C LEU A 246 4.18 -11.40 17.06
#